data_AF-A0A8S0R4U5-F1
#
_entry.id   AF-A0A8S0R4U5-F1
#
_cell.length_a   1.000
_cell.length_b   1.000
_cell.length_c   1.000
_cell.angle_alpha   90.00
_cell.angle_beta   90.00
_cell.angle_gamma   90.00
#
_symmetry.space_group_name_H-M   'P 1'
#
loop_
_entity.id
_entity.type
_entity.pdbx_description
1 polymer ?
#
loop_
_entity_poly.entity_id
_entity_poly.type
_entity_poly.pdbx_seq_one_letter_code
_entity_poly.pdbx_strand_id
1 'polypeptide(L)'
;MVRCTMSTVNGCALTSLIPTAQSSSSLKRRPIVVCQALSNSPPSLIQNKPVFAAPAPIIHPILTEDMGKEYEEAIAGLQKLLSEKEELGPVAAAKIDQIKAELATADKTTVSSTVEQLKNGFVHFKREKYEKNPALYGELAKGQSPTYMVFACSDSRVCPSHVLNLHPGEAFMVRNIANMVPAYDKVRYSGVGSAIEYAVLHLKVKEIIVIGHSACGGIKGLMSLSDDGSTSTDFIEDWVKIGLPAKAKVKAELGDAPFADQCGLCEKEAVNVSLGNLLSYPFVREGLVKKTLALKGGYYDFAKGSFELWGLEFALSPSLSVKDVATILHWKLY
;
A
#
# COMPACT_ATOMS: atom_id res chain seq x y z
N MET A 1 -36.66 43.12 10.78
CA MET A 1 -36.29 43.62 12.12
C MET A 1 -35.91 42.42 12.98
N VAL A 2 -34.64 42.01 12.95
CA VAL A 2 -34.13 40.91 13.76
C VAL A 2 -32.87 41.45 14.44
N ARG A 3 -32.92 41.52 15.77
CA ARG A 3 -31.92 42.15 16.63
C ARG A 3 -30.71 41.23 16.77
N CYS A 4 -29.53 41.75 16.41
CA CYS A 4 -28.25 41.34 16.98
C CYS A 4 -28.20 41.73 18.46
N THR A 5 -27.73 40.83 19.32
CA THR A 5 -27.18 41.18 20.63
C THR A 5 -25.78 40.59 20.73
N MET A 6 -24.79 41.47 20.72
CA MET A 6 -23.43 41.21 21.18
C MET A 6 -23.40 41.22 22.70
N SER A 7 -22.64 40.31 23.30
CA SER A 7 -22.24 40.39 24.70
C SER A 7 -20.73 40.18 24.79
N THR A 8 -20.02 41.25 25.16
CA THR A 8 -18.60 41.28 25.47
C THR A 8 -18.37 41.28 26.99
N VAL A 9 -17.45 40.40 27.40
CA VAL A 9 -16.37 40.58 28.40
C VAL A 9 -16.72 41.01 29.83
N ASN A 10 -16.36 40.18 30.82
CA ASN A 10 -15.44 40.60 31.88
C ASN A 10 -14.80 39.40 32.60
N GLY A 11 -13.47 39.40 32.60
CA GLY A 11 -12.64 38.54 33.43
C GLY A 11 -12.56 39.06 34.86
N CYS A 12 -12.40 38.13 35.80
CA CYS A 12 -12.11 38.45 37.20
C CYS A 12 -10.94 37.56 37.65
N ALA A 13 -9.81 38.21 37.90
CA ALA A 13 -8.65 37.62 38.55
C ALA A 13 -8.81 37.74 40.06
N LEU A 14 -8.66 36.65 40.81
CA LEU A 14 -8.44 36.70 42.25
C LEU A 14 -7.35 35.69 42.64
N THR A 15 -6.32 36.24 43.25
CA THR A 15 -5.11 35.63 43.79
C THR A 15 -5.34 34.94 45.13
N SER A 16 -4.63 33.81 45.33
CA SER A 16 -3.94 33.34 46.55
C SER A 16 -4.69 33.34 47.89
N LEU A 17 -4.69 32.18 48.58
CA LEU A 17 -4.18 32.04 49.96
C LEU A 17 -4.10 30.56 50.38
N ILE A 18 -2.92 30.16 50.86
CA ILE A 18 -2.59 28.86 51.48
C ILE A 18 -2.72 29.01 53.00
N PRO A 19 -3.23 28.01 53.74
CA PRO A 19 -3.00 27.90 55.18
C PRO A 19 -1.92 26.85 55.51
N THR A 20 -0.96 27.28 56.32
CA THR A 20 0.07 26.48 56.99
C THR A 20 -0.46 25.82 58.27
N ALA A 21 -0.08 24.56 58.53
CA ALA A 21 -0.03 23.98 59.88
C ALA A 21 1.15 22.97 60.00
N GLN A 22 2.02 23.21 60.99
CA GLN A 22 3.03 22.29 61.56
C GLN A 22 2.30 21.17 62.34
N SER A 23 2.81 19.98 62.71
CA SER A 23 4.13 19.38 62.90
C SER A 23 3.97 17.83 62.76
N SER A 24 4.97 17.03 62.38
CA SER A 24 5.88 16.38 63.32
C SER A 24 6.85 15.47 62.56
N SER A 25 8.01 15.27 63.18
CA SER A 25 9.25 14.69 62.68
C SER A 25 9.22 13.19 62.33
N SER A 26 9.81 12.81 61.19
CA SER A 26 10.76 11.69 61.16
C SER A 26 11.76 11.87 60.01
N LEU A 27 13.04 11.80 60.35
CA LEU A 27 14.19 11.97 59.47
C LEU A 27 14.32 10.78 58.50
N LYS A 28 14.27 11.03 57.19
CA LYS A 28 14.92 10.18 56.18
C LYS A 28 15.73 11.04 55.23
N ARG A 29 17.06 10.85 55.30
CA ARG A 29 18.10 11.56 54.55
C ARG A 29 17.85 11.43 53.03
N ARG A 30 17.78 12.56 52.32
CA ARG A 30 17.92 12.62 50.86
C ARG A 30 19.39 12.84 50.52
N PRO A 31 20.00 12.05 49.61
CA PRO A 31 21.36 12.35 49.17
C PRO A 31 21.34 13.55 48.22
N ILE A 32 22.23 14.48 48.51
CA ILE A 32 22.66 15.57 47.62
C ILE A 32 23.48 14.91 46.51
N VAL A 33 23.03 15.02 45.25
CA VAL A 33 23.84 14.64 44.09
C VAL A 33 24.52 15.88 43.56
N VAL A 34 25.84 15.87 43.68
CA VAL A 34 26.77 16.83 43.10
C VAL A 34 26.75 16.65 41.57
N CYS A 35 26.43 17.71 40.82
CA CYS A 35 26.61 17.72 39.37
C CYS A 35 28.10 17.78 39.03
N GLN A 36 28.71 16.64 38.72
CA GLN A 36 29.94 16.57 37.96
C GLN A 36 29.61 16.53 36.47
N ALA A 37 30.12 17.51 35.73
CA ALA A 37 30.11 17.50 34.27
C ALA A 37 31.04 16.38 33.77
N LEU A 38 30.45 15.36 33.15
CA LEU A 38 31.18 14.33 32.40
C LEU A 38 30.60 14.28 30.98
N SER A 39 31.39 14.73 30.01
CA SER A 39 31.14 14.44 28.60
C SER A 39 31.14 12.93 28.40
N ASN A 40 30.12 12.39 27.75
CA ASN A 40 30.20 11.06 27.14
C ASN A 40 29.32 11.02 25.88
N SER A 41 29.93 10.55 24.81
CA SER A 41 29.48 10.41 23.42
C SER A 41 28.10 9.74 23.24
N PRO A 42 27.43 9.93 22.08
CA PRO A 42 26.15 9.27 21.79
C PRO A 42 26.27 7.73 21.85
N PRO A 43 25.21 7.02 22.26
CA PRO A 43 25.27 5.58 22.46
C PRO A 43 25.57 4.86 21.15
N SER A 44 26.57 3.97 21.19
CA SER A 44 27.01 3.15 20.07
C SER A 44 25.91 2.19 19.61
N LEU A 45 25.59 2.26 18.32
CA LEU A 45 24.57 1.48 17.60
C LEU A 45 25.00 0.02 17.30
N ILE A 46 25.75 -0.64 18.18
CA ILE A 46 26.08 -2.07 18.05
C ILE A 46 26.11 -2.68 19.45
N GLN A 47 25.03 -3.37 19.83
CA GLN A 47 25.12 -4.35 20.91
C GLN A 47 25.64 -5.65 20.29
N ASN A 48 26.89 -6.02 20.60
CA ASN A 48 27.46 -7.35 20.30
C ASN A 48 26.82 -8.43 21.19
N LYS A 49 25.48 -8.54 21.15
CA LYS A 49 24.75 -9.68 21.72
C LYS A 49 24.23 -10.50 20.55
N PRO A 50 24.50 -11.81 20.49
CA PRO A 50 23.96 -12.65 19.44
C PRO A 50 22.43 -12.65 19.58
N VAL A 51 21.75 -12.02 18.64
CA VAL A 51 20.38 -12.42 18.31
C VAL A 51 20.54 -13.83 17.76
N PHE A 52 19.98 -14.83 18.44
CA PHE A 52 19.95 -16.19 17.91
C PHE A 52 19.15 -16.15 16.61
N ALA A 53 19.86 -15.97 15.49
CA ALA A 53 19.31 -16.22 14.18
C ALA A 53 18.94 -17.71 14.18
N ALA A 54 17.64 -18.01 13.99
CA ALA A 54 17.26 -19.34 13.58
C ALA A 54 18.16 -19.73 12.40
N PRO A 55 18.72 -20.96 12.37
CA PRO A 55 19.57 -21.37 11.26
C PRO A 55 18.82 -21.11 9.96
N ALA A 56 19.43 -20.33 9.08
CA ALA A 56 18.83 -20.02 7.79
C ALA A 56 18.50 -21.35 7.11
N PRO A 57 17.23 -21.59 6.72
CA PRO A 57 16.91 -22.80 5.99
C PRO A 57 17.77 -22.83 4.73
N ILE A 58 18.52 -23.92 4.53
CA ILE A 58 19.21 -24.14 3.27
C ILE A 58 18.13 -24.50 2.26
N ILE A 59 17.66 -23.48 1.54
CA ILE A 59 16.73 -23.66 0.43
C ILE A 59 17.57 -24.19 -0.73
N HIS A 60 17.44 -25.48 -1.04
CA HIS A 60 17.92 -26.04 -2.30
C HIS A 60 16.81 -25.84 -3.34
N PRO A 61 16.89 -24.82 -4.23
CA PRO A 61 15.93 -24.69 -5.30
C PRO A 61 16.03 -25.94 -6.19
N ILE A 62 14.96 -26.72 -6.23
CA ILE A 62 14.80 -27.73 -7.27
C ILE A 62 14.45 -26.93 -8.53
N LEU A 63 15.43 -26.74 -9.41
CA LEU A 63 15.20 -26.17 -10.73
C LEU A 63 14.21 -27.08 -11.46
N THR A 64 12.95 -26.68 -11.47
CA THR A 64 11.92 -27.30 -12.29
C THR A 64 12.00 -26.70 -13.69
N GLU A 65 11.75 -27.55 -14.69
CA GLU A 65 11.81 -27.25 -16.11
C GLU A 65 11.00 -25.99 -16.50
N ASP A 66 11.43 -25.33 -17.59
CA ASP A 66 10.83 -24.11 -18.12
C ASP A 66 9.30 -24.27 -18.27
N MET A 67 8.52 -23.47 -17.51
CA MET A 67 7.05 -23.51 -17.53
C MET A 67 6.45 -23.23 -18.92
N GLY A 68 7.26 -22.82 -19.91
CA GLY A 68 6.84 -22.50 -21.26
C GLY A 68 7.19 -23.53 -22.34
N LYS A 69 7.85 -24.65 -22.04
CA LYS A 69 8.23 -25.68 -23.02
C LYS A 69 8.22 -27.05 -22.39
N GLU A 70 7.33 -27.95 -22.84
CA GLU A 70 7.71 -29.38 -22.90
C GLU A 70 6.67 -30.28 -23.58
N TYR A 71 5.37 -29.98 -23.53
CA TYR A 71 4.39 -30.95 -24.03
C TYR A 71 3.77 -30.60 -25.38
N GLU A 72 3.40 -29.34 -25.64
CA GLU A 72 2.68 -29.03 -26.89
C GLU A 72 3.55 -29.10 -28.15
N GLU A 73 4.81 -28.65 -28.10
CA GLU A 73 5.76 -28.80 -29.23
C GLU A 73 6.10 -30.28 -29.48
N ALA A 74 6.22 -31.08 -28.42
CA ALA A 74 6.44 -32.51 -28.51
C ALA A 74 5.22 -33.25 -29.09
N ILE A 75 4.00 -32.88 -28.66
CA ILE A 75 2.74 -33.43 -29.16
C ILE A 75 2.53 -33.05 -30.63
N ALA A 76 2.77 -31.79 -31.00
CA ALA A 76 2.66 -31.34 -32.39
C ALA A 76 3.70 -32.01 -33.29
N GLY A 77 4.94 -32.16 -32.82
CA GLY A 77 5.99 -32.90 -33.51
C GLY A 77 5.65 -34.37 -33.72
N LEU A 78 5.10 -35.03 -32.70
CA LEU A 78 4.60 -36.40 -32.78
C LEU A 78 3.44 -36.52 -33.77
N GLN A 79 2.43 -35.66 -33.70
CA GLN A 79 1.28 -35.66 -34.62
C GLN A 79 1.71 -35.48 -36.08
N LYS A 80 2.69 -34.61 -36.33
CA LYS A 80 3.27 -34.43 -37.66
C LYS A 80 3.97 -35.69 -38.15
N LEU A 81 4.85 -36.29 -37.34
CA LEU A 81 5.55 -37.53 -37.68
C LEU A 81 4.60 -38.71 -37.93
N LEU A 82 3.46 -38.74 -37.25
CA LEU A 82 2.42 -39.76 -37.42
C LEU A 82 1.66 -39.58 -38.74
N SER A 83 1.41 -38.33 -39.15
CA SER A 83 0.76 -38.04 -40.43
C SER A 83 1.64 -38.33 -41.65
N GLU A 84 2.97 -38.33 -41.48
CA GLU A 84 3.95 -38.55 -42.55
C GLU A 84 4.32 -40.04 -42.75
N LYS A 85 3.89 -40.96 -41.86
CA LYS A 85 4.20 -42.40 -41.94
C LYS A 85 2.92 -43.26 -41.97
N GLU A 86 2.34 -43.45 -43.17
CA GLU A 86 1.11 -44.24 -43.38
C GLU A 86 1.18 -45.69 -42.86
N GLU A 87 2.36 -46.33 -42.86
CA GLU A 87 2.51 -47.73 -42.42
C GLU A 87 2.47 -47.95 -40.90
N LEU A 88 2.55 -46.87 -40.10
CA LEU A 88 2.58 -46.94 -38.62
C LEU A 88 1.25 -46.52 -37.97
N GLY A 89 0.25 -46.11 -38.75
CA GLY A 89 -1.00 -45.53 -38.26
C GLY A 89 -1.70 -46.31 -37.14
N PRO A 90 -1.92 -47.64 -37.26
CA PRO A 90 -2.63 -48.40 -36.24
C PRO A 90 -1.82 -48.63 -34.96
N VAL A 91 -0.53 -48.94 -35.10
CA VAL A 91 0.36 -49.27 -33.97
C VAL A 91 0.70 -48.02 -33.17
N ALA A 92 0.87 -46.90 -33.86
CA ALA A 92 1.19 -45.64 -33.23
C ALA A 92 -0.04 -44.99 -32.58
N ALA A 93 -1.24 -45.11 -33.18
CA ALA A 93 -2.50 -44.74 -32.53
C ALA A 93 -2.72 -45.53 -31.24
N ALA A 94 -2.51 -46.86 -31.26
CA ALA A 94 -2.64 -47.70 -30.07
C ALA A 94 -1.66 -47.33 -28.95
N LYS A 95 -0.41 -46.99 -29.29
CA LYS A 95 0.58 -46.52 -28.29
C LYS A 95 0.21 -45.14 -27.72
N ILE A 96 -0.36 -44.25 -28.51
CA ILE A 96 -0.84 -42.94 -28.03
C ILE A 96 -2.00 -43.12 -27.07
N ASP A 97 -2.94 -44.02 -27.37
CA ASP A 97 -4.07 -44.30 -26.49
C ASP A 97 -3.62 -44.99 -25.20
N GLN A 98 -2.62 -45.87 -25.27
CA GLN A 98 -1.99 -46.46 -24.08
C GLN A 98 -1.29 -45.40 -23.21
N ILE A 99 -0.49 -44.51 -23.81
CA ILE A 99 0.20 -43.44 -23.08
C ILE A 99 -0.83 -42.46 -22.46
N LYS A 100 -1.92 -42.13 -23.17
CA LYS A 100 -3.02 -41.33 -22.63
C LYS A 100 -3.70 -42.00 -21.44
N ALA A 101 -3.91 -43.31 -21.49
CA ALA A 101 -4.51 -44.07 -20.39
C ALA A 101 -3.55 -44.12 -19.18
N GLU A 102 -2.26 -44.36 -19.40
CA GLU A 102 -1.24 -44.37 -18.35
C GLU A 102 -1.10 -42.97 -17.69
N LEU A 103 -1.07 -41.90 -18.49
CA LEU A 103 -1.06 -40.51 -17.99
C LEU A 103 -2.34 -40.15 -17.23
N ALA A 104 -3.51 -40.64 -17.65
CA ALA A 104 -4.78 -40.42 -16.95
C ALA A 104 -4.84 -41.12 -15.58
N THR A 105 -4.06 -42.19 -15.38
CA THR A 105 -4.00 -42.93 -14.12
C THR A 105 -2.91 -42.45 -13.16
N ALA A 106 -1.90 -41.73 -13.66
CA ALA A 106 -0.69 -41.41 -12.91
C ALA A 106 -0.82 -40.21 -11.95
N ASP A 107 -1.88 -39.39 -12.02
CA ASP A 107 -1.89 -38.14 -11.25
C ASP A 107 -3.17 -37.89 -10.44
N LYS A 108 -3.21 -38.49 -9.25
CA LYS A 108 -4.07 -38.06 -8.13
C LYS A 108 -3.22 -37.87 -6.87
N THR A 109 -2.23 -36.98 -6.96
CA THR A 109 -1.58 -36.43 -5.76
C THR A 109 -1.81 -34.92 -5.76
N THR A 110 -2.59 -34.45 -4.80
CA THR A 110 -3.23 -33.12 -4.73
C THR A 110 -2.25 -31.93 -4.79
N VAL A 111 -0.94 -32.16 -4.66
CA VAL A 111 0.14 -31.16 -4.81
C VAL A 111 0.41 -30.81 -6.30
N SER A 112 0.09 -31.72 -7.23
CA SER A 112 0.23 -31.49 -8.68
C SER A 112 -0.70 -30.36 -9.17
N SER A 113 -1.92 -30.26 -8.60
CA SER A 113 -3.00 -29.41 -9.14
C SER A 113 -2.74 -27.88 -9.13
N THR A 114 -2.09 -27.33 -8.10
CA THR A 114 -1.89 -25.86 -8.00
C THR A 114 -0.74 -25.38 -8.88
N VAL A 115 0.35 -26.15 -8.95
CA VAL A 115 1.49 -25.83 -9.82
C VAL A 115 1.09 -25.98 -11.28
N GLU A 116 0.32 -27.02 -11.61
CA GLU A 116 -0.30 -27.23 -12.93
C GLU A 116 -1.15 -26.02 -13.34
N GLN A 117 -1.98 -25.49 -12.43
CA GLN A 117 -2.80 -24.32 -12.69
C GLN A 117 -1.96 -23.09 -13.02
N LEU A 118 -0.84 -22.86 -12.31
CA LEU A 118 0.07 -21.75 -12.61
C LEU A 118 0.77 -21.94 -13.96
N LYS A 119 1.21 -23.16 -14.29
CA LYS A 119 1.78 -23.51 -15.61
C LYS A 119 0.78 -23.23 -16.72
N ASN A 120 -0.43 -23.76 -16.61
CA ASN A 120 -1.50 -23.57 -17.59
C ASN A 120 -1.87 -22.09 -17.73
N GLY A 121 -1.90 -21.34 -16.63
CA GLY A 121 -2.12 -19.89 -16.63
C GLY A 121 -1.03 -19.14 -17.40
N PHE A 122 0.25 -19.50 -17.21
CA PHE A 122 1.35 -18.89 -17.95
C PHE A 122 1.35 -19.25 -19.43
N VAL A 123 1.10 -20.52 -19.78
CA VAL A 123 0.97 -20.96 -21.18
C VAL A 123 -0.16 -20.21 -21.88
N HIS A 124 -1.30 -20.01 -21.21
CA HIS A 124 -2.38 -19.19 -21.72
C HIS A 124 -1.95 -17.73 -21.93
N PHE A 125 -1.29 -17.10 -20.95
CA PHE A 125 -0.74 -15.74 -21.11
C PHE A 125 0.23 -15.64 -22.29
N LYS A 126 1.16 -16.59 -22.41
CA LYS A 126 2.16 -16.64 -23.49
C LYS A 126 1.47 -16.66 -24.85
N ARG A 127 0.55 -17.59 -25.07
CA ARG A 127 -0.15 -17.78 -26.35
C ARG A 127 -1.15 -16.66 -26.66
N GLU A 128 -1.96 -16.26 -25.68
CA GLU A 128 -3.10 -15.38 -25.93
C GLU A 128 -2.77 -13.88 -25.77
N LYS A 129 -1.66 -13.54 -25.11
CA LYS A 129 -1.26 -12.15 -24.88
C LYS A 129 0.14 -11.86 -25.43
N TYR A 130 1.15 -12.59 -24.99
CA TYR A 130 2.54 -12.31 -25.34
C TYR A 130 2.81 -12.44 -26.85
N GLU A 131 2.56 -13.63 -27.40
CA GLU A 131 2.84 -13.95 -28.81
C GLU A 131 1.95 -13.19 -29.79
N LYS A 132 0.74 -12.81 -29.36
CA LYS A 132 -0.18 -11.99 -30.16
C LYS A 132 0.16 -10.50 -30.19
N ASN A 133 1.05 -10.02 -29.32
CA ASN A 133 1.42 -8.60 -29.23
C ASN A 133 2.95 -8.40 -29.24
N PRO A 134 3.69 -8.92 -30.24
CA PRO A 134 5.15 -8.92 -30.23
C PRO A 134 5.74 -7.50 -30.23
N ALA A 135 5.07 -6.53 -30.87
CA ALA A 135 5.51 -5.13 -30.84
C ALA A 135 5.43 -4.54 -29.42
N LEU A 136 4.33 -4.78 -28.69
CA LEU A 136 4.17 -4.30 -27.32
C LEU A 136 5.23 -4.90 -26.40
N TYR A 137 5.33 -6.23 -26.35
CA TYR A 137 6.27 -6.90 -25.45
C TYR A 137 7.73 -6.72 -25.86
N GLY A 138 7.99 -6.50 -27.16
CA GLY A 138 9.31 -6.11 -27.66
C GLY A 138 9.77 -4.75 -27.15
N GLU A 139 8.87 -3.75 -27.06
CA GLU A 139 9.20 -2.47 -26.43
C GLU A 139 9.30 -2.57 -24.91
N LEU A 140 8.38 -3.29 -24.25
CA LEU A 140 8.42 -3.48 -22.80
C LEU A 140 9.67 -4.22 -22.31
N ALA A 141 10.27 -5.08 -23.15
CA ALA A 141 11.54 -5.74 -22.84
C ALA A 141 12.73 -4.76 -22.77
N LYS A 142 12.62 -3.57 -23.39
CA LYS A 142 13.68 -2.54 -23.37
C LYS A 142 13.58 -1.64 -22.13
N GLY A 143 12.41 -1.55 -21.51
CA GLY A 143 12.18 -0.71 -20.34
C GLY A 143 10.69 -0.45 -20.07
N GLN A 144 10.43 0.36 -19.04
CA GLN A 144 9.07 0.75 -18.64
C GLN A 144 8.97 2.27 -18.47
N SER A 145 7.81 2.83 -18.79
CA SER A 145 7.48 4.25 -18.59
C SER A 145 5.99 4.42 -18.20
N PRO A 146 5.56 3.82 -17.07
CA PRO A 146 4.17 3.86 -16.67
C PRO A 146 3.69 5.28 -16.41
N THR A 147 2.46 5.57 -16.81
CA THR A 147 1.83 6.87 -16.55
C THR A 147 1.30 6.93 -15.12
N TYR A 148 0.85 5.80 -14.58
CA TYR A 148 0.20 5.71 -13.28
C TYR A 148 1.09 5.02 -12.26
N MET A 149 1.06 5.49 -11.02
CA MET A 149 1.36 4.68 -9.84
C MET A 149 0.04 4.35 -9.15
N VAL A 150 -0.18 3.07 -8.82
CA VAL A 150 -1.44 2.62 -8.20
C VAL A 150 -1.16 1.94 -6.86
N PHE A 151 -1.79 2.45 -5.81
CA PHE A 151 -1.95 1.75 -4.53
C PHE A 151 -3.31 1.04 -4.52
N ALA A 152 -3.29 -0.27 -4.29
CA ALA A 152 -4.51 -1.07 -4.18
C ALA A 152 -4.37 -2.14 -3.09
N CYS A 153 -5.50 -2.71 -2.66
CA CYS A 153 -5.47 -3.70 -1.60
C CYS A 153 -4.92 -5.02 -2.15
N SER A 154 -4.26 -5.81 -1.29
CA SER A 154 -3.84 -7.19 -1.61
C SER A 154 -5.01 -8.16 -1.77
N ASP A 155 -6.24 -7.74 -1.47
CA ASP A 155 -7.47 -8.50 -1.64
C ASP A 155 -7.57 -9.12 -3.07
N SER A 156 -7.83 -10.42 -3.15
CA SER A 156 -7.81 -11.17 -4.41
C SER A 156 -8.89 -10.75 -5.40
N ARG A 157 -9.92 -10.02 -4.96
CA ARG A 157 -11.07 -9.61 -5.77
C ARG A 157 -10.87 -8.29 -6.53
N VAL A 158 -9.81 -7.54 -6.20
CA VAL A 158 -9.66 -6.13 -6.61
C VAL A 158 -8.36 -5.86 -7.39
N CYS A 159 -7.94 -6.82 -8.22
CA CYS A 159 -6.77 -6.65 -9.08
C CYS A 159 -6.92 -5.40 -9.98
N PRO A 160 -6.09 -4.34 -9.83
CA PRO A 160 -6.29 -3.08 -10.56
C PRO A 160 -6.20 -3.23 -12.07
N SER A 161 -5.31 -4.12 -12.55
CA SER A 161 -5.20 -4.42 -13.98
C SER A 161 -6.51 -4.93 -14.56
N HIS A 162 -7.28 -5.69 -13.78
CA HIS A 162 -8.58 -6.20 -14.21
C HIS A 162 -9.68 -5.14 -14.08
N VAL A 163 -9.78 -4.51 -12.92
CA VAL A 163 -10.86 -3.55 -12.60
C VAL A 163 -10.81 -2.31 -13.51
N LEU A 164 -9.62 -1.82 -13.83
CA LEU A 164 -9.42 -0.61 -14.63
C LEU A 164 -8.95 -0.90 -16.07
N ASN A 165 -8.92 -2.18 -16.48
CA ASN A 165 -8.42 -2.60 -17.79
C ASN A 165 -7.02 -2.03 -18.12
N LEU A 166 -6.09 -2.10 -17.16
CA LEU A 166 -4.72 -1.62 -17.36
C LEU A 166 -3.88 -2.69 -18.05
N HIS A 167 -3.22 -2.29 -19.13
CA HIS A 167 -2.30 -3.09 -19.91
C HIS A 167 -0.88 -3.11 -19.30
N PRO A 168 -0.06 -4.12 -19.64
CA PRO A 168 1.34 -4.16 -19.22
C PRO A 168 2.09 -2.88 -19.62
N GLY A 169 2.80 -2.28 -18.66
CA GLY A 169 3.54 -1.04 -18.84
C GLY A 169 2.77 0.24 -18.51
N GLU A 170 1.45 0.20 -18.27
CA GLU A 170 0.67 1.43 -18.01
C GLU A 170 0.76 1.91 -16.55
N ALA A 171 0.87 0.99 -15.60
CA ALA A 171 0.84 1.29 -14.17
C ALA A 171 1.94 0.57 -13.38
N PHE A 172 2.61 1.33 -12.50
CA PHE A 172 3.50 0.81 -11.47
C PHE A 172 2.69 0.57 -10.18
N MET A 173 2.62 -0.68 -9.72
CA MET A 173 1.65 -1.07 -8.68
C MET A 173 2.29 -1.39 -7.33
N VAL A 174 1.66 -0.89 -6.27
CA VAL A 174 1.90 -1.31 -4.89
C VAL A 174 0.62 -1.93 -4.35
N ARG A 175 0.72 -3.16 -3.85
CA ARG A 175 -0.41 -3.86 -3.22
C ARG A 175 -0.08 -4.23 -1.78
N ASN A 176 -0.90 -3.75 -0.84
CA ASN A 176 -0.73 -4.01 0.58
C ASN A 176 -2.10 -4.13 1.29
N ILE A 177 -2.09 -4.40 2.59
CA ILE A 177 -3.33 -4.53 3.37
C ILE A 177 -4.02 -3.17 3.44
N ALA A 178 -5.28 -3.12 2.99
CA ALA A 178 -6.12 -1.93 2.97
C ALA A 178 -5.54 -0.73 2.19
N ASN A 179 -4.72 -0.99 1.15
CA ASN A 179 -4.23 0.03 0.20
C ASN A 179 -3.66 1.29 0.87
N MET A 180 -3.05 1.13 2.05
CA MET A 180 -2.65 2.25 2.89
C MET A 180 -1.31 2.80 2.41
N VAL A 181 -1.21 4.13 2.43
CA VAL A 181 0.06 4.83 2.30
C VAL A 181 0.43 5.40 3.68
N PRO A 182 1.48 4.89 4.34
CA PRO A 182 1.99 5.51 5.56
C PRO A 182 2.62 6.87 5.28
N ALA A 183 2.77 7.69 6.32
CA ALA A 183 3.57 8.90 6.25
C ALA A 183 5.07 8.58 6.06
N TYR A 184 5.82 9.56 5.56
CA TYR A 184 7.25 9.45 5.30
C TYR A 184 8.03 9.01 6.56
N ASP A 185 8.59 7.80 6.51
CA ASP A 185 9.47 7.25 7.54
C ASP A 185 10.49 6.33 6.86
N LYS A 186 11.77 6.67 6.99
CA LYS A 186 12.87 5.92 6.34
C LYS A 186 13.11 4.54 6.95
N VAL A 187 12.70 4.33 8.20
CA VAL A 187 13.00 3.11 8.94
C VAL A 187 11.81 2.17 8.91
N ARG A 188 10.62 2.64 9.30
CA ARG A 188 9.44 1.79 9.45
C ARG A 188 8.76 1.43 8.13
N TYR A 189 8.80 2.33 7.16
CA TYR A 189 7.99 2.23 5.94
C TYR A 189 8.83 2.32 4.66
N SER A 190 10.07 1.83 4.70
CA SER A 190 11.01 1.86 3.57
C SER A 190 10.47 1.17 2.32
N GLY A 191 9.69 0.09 2.46
CA GLY A 191 9.05 -0.61 1.34
C GLY A 191 8.10 0.31 0.55
N VAL A 192 7.17 1.00 1.21
CA VAL A 192 6.28 1.95 0.54
C VAL A 192 7.04 3.19 0.07
N GLY A 193 7.92 3.73 0.92
CA GLY A 193 8.66 4.95 0.59
C GLY A 193 9.56 4.79 -0.65
N SER A 194 10.27 3.67 -0.76
CA SER A 194 11.10 3.36 -1.94
C SER A 194 10.26 3.18 -3.21
N ALA A 195 9.08 2.57 -3.12
CA ALA A 195 8.18 2.42 -4.27
C ALA A 195 7.69 3.77 -4.80
N ILE A 196 7.30 4.71 -3.91
CA ILE A 196 6.88 6.06 -4.29
C ILE A 196 8.08 6.84 -4.86
N GLU A 197 9.24 6.77 -4.20
CA GLU A 197 10.46 7.42 -4.67
C GLU A 197 10.85 6.95 -6.08
N TYR A 198 10.83 5.64 -6.32
CA TYR A 198 11.14 5.06 -7.62
C TYR A 198 10.13 5.50 -8.70
N ALA A 199 8.83 5.41 -8.40
CA ALA A 199 7.79 5.81 -9.35
C ALA A 199 7.89 7.29 -9.73
N VAL A 200 8.07 8.17 -8.74
CA VAL A 200 8.06 9.63 -8.95
C VAL A 200 9.39 10.13 -9.52
N LEU A 201 10.51 9.72 -8.94
CA LEU A 201 11.83 10.26 -9.30
C LEU A 201 12.49 9.52 -10.45
N HIS A 202 12.24 8.22 -10.63
CA HIS A 202 12.89 7.44 -11.69
C HIS A 202 11.96 7.17 -12.87
N LEU A 203 10.76 6.66 -12.62
CA LEU A 203 9.80 6.34 -13.70
C LEU A 203 9.02 7.56 -14.21
N LYS A 204 9.02 8.65 -13.44
CA LYS A 204 8.34 9.91 -13.77
C LYS A 204 6.84 9.72 -14.04
N VAL A 205 6.17 8.92 -13.20
CA VAL A 205 4.72 8.77 -13.25
C VAL A 205 4.02 10.13 -13.15
N LYS A 206 2.89 10.28 -13.82
CA LYS A 206 2.10 11.52 -13.87
C LYS A 206 0.99 11.56 -12.83
N GLU A 207 0.49 10.40 -12.42
CA GLU A 207 -0.59 10.31 -11.44
C GLU A 207 -0.29 9.21 -10.41
N ILE A 208 -0.53 9.51 -9.13
CA ILE A 208 -0.63 8.48 -8.08
C ILE A 208 -2.10 8.32 -7.71
N ILE A 209 -2.60 7.09 -7.80
CA ILE A 209 -3.99 6.74 -7.51
C ILE A 209 -4.02 5.79 -6.32
N VAL A 210 -4.75 6.14 -5.26
CA VAL A 210 -4.99 5.26 -4.10
C VAL A 210 -6.41 4.74 -4.16
N ILE A 211 -6.57 3.43 -4.33
CA ILE A 211 -7.86 2.79 -4.58
C ILE A 211 -8.29 1.98 -3.36
N GLY A 212 -9.27 2.50 -2.63
CA GLY A 212 -10.04 1.77 -1.62
C GLY A 212 -11.08 0.85 -2.28
N HIS A 213 -11.69 -0.02 -1.49
CA HIS A 213 -12.72 -0.93 -2.01
C HIS A 213 -13.73 -1.35 -0.95
N SER A 214 -14.91 -1.79 -1.41
CA SER A 214 -15.98 -2.32 -0.56
C SER A 214 -15.55 -3.57 0.21
N ALA A 215 -16.07 -3.73 1.42
CA ALA A 215 -15.87 -4.90 2.27
C ALA A 215 -14.38 -5.27 2.46
N CYS A 216 -13.57 -4.25 2.75
CA CYS A 216 -12.14 -4.39 2.97
C CYS A 216 -11.84 -5.01 4.36
N GLY A 217 -11.19 -6.18 4.35
CA GLY A 217 -10.83 -6.89 5.59
C GLY A 217 -9.90 -6.08 6.51
N GLY A 218 -8.95 -5.32 5.94
CA GLY A 218 -8.04 -4.48 6.73
C GLY A 218 -8.74 -3.29 7.38
N ILE A 219 -9.69 -2.65 6.68
CA ILE A 219 -10.51 -1.57 7.26
C ILE A 219 -11.46 -2.10 8.33
N LYS A 220 -12.06 -3.27 8.10
CA LYS A 220 -12.84 -3.95 9.14
C LYS A 220 -11.98 -4.21 10.39
N GLY A 221 -10.76 -4.69 10.22
CA GLY A 221 -9.80 -4.87 11.31
C GLY A 221 -9.49 -3.57 12.04
N LEU A 222 -9.20 -2.48 11.32
CA LEU A 222 -8.99 -1.14 11.88
C LEU A 222 -10.19 -0.67 12.73
N MET A 223 -11.40 -0.82 12.20
CA MET A 223 -12.63 -0.38 12.88
C MET A 223 -12.95 -1.24 14.12
N SER A 224 -12.43 -2.47 14.17
CA SER A 224 -12.56 -3.39 15.30
C SER A 224 -11.44 -3.28 16.34
N LEU A 225 -10.41 -2.46 16.12
CA LEU A 225 -9.34 -2.26 17.12
C LEU A 225 -9.93 -1.75 18.44
N SER A 226 -9.48 -2.32 19.55
CA SER A 226 -9.73 -1.79 20.88
C SER A 226 -8.93 -0.49 21.10
N ASP A 227 -9.48 0.39 21.94
CA ASP A 227 -8.83 1.66 22.29
C ASP A 227 -7.94 1.52 23.55
N ASP A 228 -7.87 0.32 24.14
CA ASP A 228 -7.10 0.00 25.36
C ASP A 228 -5.60 -0.25 25.10
N GLY A 229 -5.17 -0.23 23.83
CA GLY A 229 -3.79 -0.45 23.41
C GLY A 229 -3.35 -1.91 23.39
N SER A 230 -4.25 -2.86 23.67
CA SER A 230 -3.95 -4.29 23.49
C SER A 230 -3.83 -4.65 22.00
N THR A 231 -2.97 -5.62 21.70
CA THR A 231 -2.77 -6.15 20.35
C THR A 231 -2.90 -7.66 20.36
N SER A 232 -3.71 -8.19 19.46
CA SER A 232 -3.95 -9.62 19.25
C SER A 232 -3.18 -10.19 18.05
N THR A 233 -2.50 -9.35 17.27
CA THR A 233 -1.78 -9.74 16.06
C THR A 233 -0.34 -9.22 16.05
N ASP A 234 0.57 -9.95 15.40
CA ASP A 234 1.98 -9.58 15.35
C ASP A 234 2.24 -8.32 14.49
N PHE A 235 1.50 -8.14 13.39
CA PHE A 235 1.74 -7.07 12.41
C PHE A 235 0.48 -6.34 11.94
N ILE A 236 -0.67 -7.02 11.90
CA ILE A 236 -1.87 -6.51 11.22
C ILE A 236 -2.35 -5.23 11.88
N GLU A 237 -2.47 -5.24 13.22
CA GLU A 237 -2.95 -4.09 13.98
C GLU A 237 -1.96 -2.92 13.89
N ASP A 238 -0.65 -3.18 13.96
CA ASP A 238 0.37 -2.12 13.81
C ASP A 238 0.33 -1.48 12.41
N TRP A 239 0.13 -2.30 11.37
CA TRP A 239 -0.02 -1.81 10.00
C TRP A 239 -1.28 -0.95 9.82
N VAL A 240 -2.45 -1.47 10.21
CA VAL A 240 -3.71 -0.74 9.95
C VAL A 240 -3.86 0.51 10.81
N LYS A 241 -3.04 0.69 11.86
CA LYS A 241 -2.98 1.93 12.65
C LYS A 241 -2.64 3.17 11.83
N ILE A 242 -2.06 3.03 10.63
CA ILE A 242 -1.91 4.12 9.66
C ILE A 242 -3.26 4.83 9.41
N GLY A 243 -4.37 4.08 9.41
CA GLY A 243 -5.72 4.59 9.21
C GLY A 243 -6.44 5.09 10.46
N LEU A 244 -5.80 5.15 11.65
CA LEU A 244 -6.45 5.64 12.87
C LEU A 244 -7.13 7.03 12.71
N PRO A 245 -6.56 8.01 11.98
CA PRO A 245 -7.25 9.28 11.74
C PRO A 245 -8.59 9.12 11.02
N ALA A 246 -8.70 8.16 10.08
CA ALA A 246 -9.96 7.84 9.40
C ALA A 246 -10.96 7.19 10.37
N LYS A 247 -10.51 6.21 11.18
CA LYS A 247 -11.35 5.60 12.25
C LYS A 247 -11.92 6.68 13.17
N ALA A 248 -11.07 7.60 13.65
CA ALA A 248 -11.46 8.66 14.57
C ALA A 248 -12.52 9.60 13.95
N LYS A 249 -12.30 10.04 12.70
CA LYS A 249 -13.26 10.87 11.96
C LYS A 249 -14.62 10.17 11.82
N VAL A 250 -14.61 8.92 11.36
CA VAL A 250 -15.83 8.13 11.13
C VAL A 250 -16.57 7.87 12.45
N LYS A 251 -15.87 7.58 13.54
CA LYS A 251 -16.50 7.42 14.85
C LYS A 251 -17.15 8.70 15.37
N ALA A 252 -16.56 9.86 15.07
CA ALA A 252 -17.15 11.15 15.44
C ALA A 252 -18.38 11.49 14.59
N GLU A 253 -18.39 11.15 13.30
CA GLU A 253 -19.50 11.47 12.37
C GLU A 253 -20.63 10.43 12.39
N LEU A 254 -20.31 9.15 12.55
CA LEU A 254 -21.22 8.00 12.42
C LEU A 254 -21.16 7.05 13.63
N GLY A 255 -20.89 7.56 14.83
CA GLY A 255 -20.72 6.75 16.04
C GLY A 255 -21.87 5.76 16.31
N ASP A 256 -23.10 6.20 16.08
CA ASP A 256 -24.33 5.42 16.32
C ASP A 256 -24.80 4.62 15.10
N ALA A 257 -24.16 4.78 13.93
CA ALA A 257 -24.55 4.07 12.72
C ALA A 257 -24.19 2.57 12.79
N PRO A 258 -24.86 1.70 12.02
CA PRO A 258 -24.47 0.32 11.87
C PRO A 258 -22.98 0.15 11.53
N PHE A 259 -22.34 -0.87 12.09
CA PHE A 259 -20.91 -1.11 11.90
C PHE A 259 -20.49 -1.23 10.42
N ALA A 260 -21.37 -1.79 9.58
CA ALA A 260 -21.15 -1.88 8.14
C ALA A 260 -21.05 -0.50 7.48
N ASP A 261 -21.91 0.45 7.87
CA ASP A 261 -21.91 1.82 7.34
C ASP A 261 -20.67 2.59 7.80
N GLN A 262 -20.26 2.39 9.05
CA GLN A 262 -18.98 2.93 9.55
C GLN A 262 -17.80 2.38 8.75
N CYS A 263 -17.78 1.08 8.43
CA CYS A 263 -16.73 0.50 7.60
C CYS A 263 -16.73 1.09 6.18
N GLY A 264 -17.91 1.20 5.54
CA GLY A 264 -18.03 1.78 4.20
C GLY A 264 -17.51 3.21 4.11
N LEU A 265 -17.80 4.05 5.10
CA LEU A 265 -17.24 5.40 5.15
C LEU A 265 -15.73 5.36 5.44
N CYS A 266 -15.28 4.51 6.37
CA CYS A 266 -13.87 4.39 6.72
C CYS A 266 -12.99 3.91 5.56
N GLU A 267 -13.52 3.07 4.66
CA GLU A 267 -12.81 2.66 3.45
C GLU A 267 -12.47 3.86 2.56
N LYS A 268 -13.38 4.83 2.42
CA LYS A 268 -13.15 6.07 1.67
C LYS A 268 -12.25 7.05 2.43
N GLU A 269 -12.47 7.21 3.73
CA GLU A 269 -11.67 8.12 4.53
C GLU A 269 -10.22 7.65 4.70
N ALA A 270 -9.96 6.33 4.72
CA ALA A 270 -8.61 5.79 4.73
C ALA A 270 -7.85 6.09 3.43
N VAL A 271 -8.55 6.19 2.29
CA VAL A 271 -7.96 6.70 1.05
C VAL A 271 -7.56 8.16 1.23
N ASN A 272 -8.41 9.00 1.80
CA ASN A 272 -8.09 10.41 2.07
C ASN A 272 -6.89 10.57 3.02
N VAL A 273 -6.82 9.76 4.08
CA VAL A 273 -5.64 9.73 4.97
C VAL A 273 -4.38 9.35 4.20
N SER A 274 -4.46 8.37 3.31
CA SER A 274 -3.33 7.96 2.46
C SER A 274 -2.90 9.05 1.48
N LEU A 275 -3.85 9.79 0.89
CA LEU A 275 -3.55 10.97 0.07
C LEU A 275 -2.88 12.07 0.88
N GLY A 276 -3.33 12.31 2.12
CA GLY A 276 -2.67 13.23 3.05
C GLY A 276 -1.25 12.78 3.41
N ASN A 277 -1.05 11.48 3.65
CA ASN A 277 0.27 10.92 3.93
C ASN A 277 1.22 11.02 2.73
N LEU A 278 0.74 10.91 1.49
CA LEU A 278 1.53 11.17 0.28
C LEU A 278 2.10 12.60 0.28
N LEU A 279 1.38 13.58 0.84
CA LEU A 279 1.89 14.94 0.99
C LEU A 279 3.05 15.06 1.99
N SER A 280 3.34 14.04 2.82
CA SER A 280 4.52 14.07 3.69
C SER A 280 5.83 13.82 2.92
N TYR A 281 5.77 13.20 1.74
CA TYR A 281 6.92 12.90 0.88
C TYR A 281 7.38 14.16 0.12
N PRO A 282 8.62 14.64 0.31
CA PRO A 282 9.07 15.89 -0.31
C PRO A 282 8.95 15.92 -1.83
N PHE A 283 9.35 14.84 -2.51
CA PHE A 283 9.32 14.73 -3.97
C PHE A 283 7.89 14.62 -4.54
N VAL A 284 6.92 14.16 -3.75
CA VAL A 284 5.51 14.18 -4.14
C VAL A 284 4.99 15.63 -4.14
N ARG A 285 5.23 16.37 -3.04
CA ARG A 285 4.86 17.80 -2.97
C ARG A 285 5.52 18.60 -4.08
N GLU A 286 6.81 18.36 -4.34
CA GLU A 286 7.53 19.03 -5.42
C GLU A 286 6.89 18.76 -6.78
N GLY A 287 6.52 17.50 -7.07
CA GLY A 287 5.82 17.13 -8.30
C GLY A 287 4.45 17.81 -8.44
N LEU A 288 3.69 17.94 -7.35
CA LEU A 288 2.41 18.63 -7.33
C LEU A 288 2.57 20.14 -7.61
N VAL A 289 3.51 20.81 -6.95
CA VAL A 289 3.81 22.24 -7.16
C VAL A 289 4.24 22.50 -8.61
N LYS A 290 5.06 21.62 -9.18
CA LYS A 290 5.51 21.70 -10.57
C LYS A 290 4.46 21.26 -11.58
N LYS A 291 3.29 20.77 -11.14
CA LYS A 291 2.22 20.21 -11.98
C LYS A 291 2.70 19.04 -12.87
N THR A 292 3.73 18.32 -12.43
CA THR A 292 4.22 17.11 -13.10
C THR A 292 3.61 15.84 -12.51
N LEU A 293 2.92 15.97 -11.38
CA LEU A 293 2.29 14.88 -10.64
C LEU A 293 0.89 15.30 -10.18
N ALA A 294 -0.07 14.38 -10.22
CA ALA A 294 -1.40 14.53 -9.64
C ALA A 294 -1.69 13.40 -8.63
N LEU A 295 -2.49 13.69 -7.61
CA LEU A 295 -2.95 12.69 -6.64
C LEU A 295 -4.46 12.46 -6.80
N LYS A 296 -4.89 11.19 -6.83
CA LYS A 296 -6.30 10.81 -6.94
C LYS A 296 -6.66 9.71 -5.93
N GLY A 297 -7.86 9.82 -5.37
CA GLY A 297 -8.49 8.76 -4.60
C GLY A 297 -9.50 8.03 -5.47
N GLY A 298 -9.63 6.72 -5.27
CA GLY A 298 -10.65 5.91 -5.90
C GLY A 298 -11.32 4.96 -4.91
N TYR A 299 -12.54 4.56 -5.21
CA TYR A 299 -13.28 3.57 -4.43
C TYR A 299 -14.01 2.60 -5.35
N TYR A 300 -13.62 1.32 -5.30
CA TYR A 300 -14.25 0.24 -6.05
C TYR A 300 -15.25 -0.52 -5.18
N ASP A 301 -16.54 -0.38 -5.46
CA ASP A 301 -17.59 -1.18 -4.86
C ASP A 301 -17.87 -2.40 -5.74
N PHE A 302 -17.26 -3.55 -5.43
CA PHE A 302 -17.47 -4.78 -6.19
C PHE A 302 -18.83 -5.43 -5.91
N ALA A 303 -19.51 -5.05 -4.82
CA ALA A 303 -20.84 -5.57 -4.54
C ALA A 303 -21.87 -4.91 -5.47
N LYS A 304 -21.67 -3.65 -5.83
CA LYS A 304 -22.52 -2.88 -6.76
C LYS A 304 -21.97 -2.78 -8.17
N GLY A 305 -20.70 -3.13 -8.38
CA GLY A 305 -20.01 -2.98 -9.66
C GLY A 305 -19.77 -1.51 -10.05
N SER A 306 -19.55 -0.63 -9.08
CA SER A 306 -19.35 0.81 -9.31
C SER A 306 -17.95 1.27 -8.92
N PHE A 307 -17.46 2.32 -9.57
CA PHE A 307 -16.18 2.93 -9.27
C PHE A 307 -16.33 4.45 -9.11
N GLU A 308 -15.88 4.99 -7.97
CA GLU A 308 -15.79 6.42 -7.71
C GLU A 308 -14.34 6.89 -7.84
N LEU A 309 -14.13 8.10 -8.35
CA LEU A 309 -12.81 8.71 -8.52
C LEU A 309 -12.87 10.20 -8.12
N TRP A 310 -11.92 10.66 -7.32
CA TRP A 310 -11.78 12.06 -6.94
C TRP A 310 -10.31 12.51 -6.96
N GLY A 311 -10.10 13.81 -7.14
CA GLY A 311 -8.76 14.43 -7.19
C GLY A 311 -8.46 15.22 -5.92
N LEU A 312 -7.18 15.34 -5.58
CA LEU A 312 -6.70 16.30 -4.59
C LEU A 312 -6.14 17.53 -5.31
N GLU A 313 -6.78 18.68 -5.08
CA GLU A 313 -6.24 19.97 -5.54
C GLU A 313 -5.23 20.50 -4.51
N PHE A 314 -3.94 20.46 -4.87
CA PHE A 314 -2.86 21.00 -4.05
C PHE A 314 -2.29 22.25 -4.72
N ALA A 315 -2.39 23.39 -4.04
CA ALA A 315 -1.74 24.63 -4.44
C ALA A 315 -1.08 25.27 -3.23
N LEU A 316 0.18 25.68 -3.37
CA LEU A 316 0.80 26.63 -2.45
C LEU A 316 0.43 28.03 -2.93
N SER A 317 -0.38 28.75 -2.15
CA SER A 317 -0.49 30.20 -2.35
C SER A 317 0.82 30.84 -1.91
N PRO A 318 1.40 31.77 -2.69
CA PRO A 318 2.48 32.59 -2.19
C PRO A 318 2.01 33.30 -0.91
N SER A 319 2.77 33.22 0.17
CA SER A 319 2.56 34.16 1.27
C SER A 319 2.79 35.56 0.71
N LEU A 320 1.88 36.49 1.00
CA LEU A 320 2.08 37.90 0.67
C LEU A 320 3.45 38.33 1.23
N SER A 321 4.36 38.73 0.34
CA SER A 321 5.61 39.33 0.77
C SER A 321 5.29 40.63 1.48
N VAL A 322 6.09 41.03 2.47
CA VAL A 322 6.02 42.38 3.06
C VAL A 322 6.14 43.45 1.97
N LYS A 323 6.82 43.16 0.85
CA LYS A 323 6.88 44.01 -0.34
C LYS A 323 5.54 44.11 -1.08
N ASP A 324 4.78 43.03 -1.14
CA ASP A 324 3.45 43.01 -1.77
C ASP A 324 2.45 43.79 -0.90
N VAL A 325 2.53 43.64 0.42
CA VAL A 325 1.74 44.42 1.39
C VAL A 325 2.11 45.91 1.35
N ALA A 326 3.40 46.25 1.25
CA ALA A 326 3.86 47.64 1.14
C ALA A 326 3.42 48.31 -0.17
N THR A 327 3.32 47.55 -1.25
CA THR A 327 2.83 48.04 -2.55
C THR A 327 1.30 48.23 -2.52
N ILE A 328 0.56 47.35 -1.84
CA ILE A 328 -0.89 47.45 -1.66
C ILE A 328 -1.30 48.61 -0.74
N LEU A 329 -0.49 48.92 0.28
CA LEU A 329 -0.84 49.93 1.29
C LEU A 329 -0.43 51.37 0.95
N HIS A 330 0.22 51.63 -0.20
CA HIS A 330 0.56 52.99 -0.67
C HIS A 330 0.96 53.94 0.48
N TRP A 331 1.92 53.53 1.32
CA TRP A 331 2.56 54.46 2.25
C TRP A 331 3.41 55.44 1.44
N LYS A 332 2.79 56.56 1.04
CA LYS A 332 3.52 57.78 0.72
C LYS A 332 4.23 58.19 2.01
N LEU A 333 5.51 57.86 2.12
CA LEU A 333 6.42 58.56 3.01
C LEU A 333 6.53 59.99 2.48
N TYR A 334 5.88 60.93 3.17
CA TYR A 334 6.31 62.33 3.23
C TYR A 334 7.26 62.48 4.41
#